data_AF-A0A934K8V2-F1
#
_entry.id   AF-A0A934K8V2-F1
#
_cell.length_a   1.000
_cell.length_b   1.000
_cell.length_c   1.000
_cell.angle_alpha   90.00
_cell.angle_beta   90.00
_cell.angle_gamma   90.00
#
_symmetry.space_group_name_H-M   'P 1'
#
loop_
_entity.id
_entity.type
_entity.pdbx_description
1 polymer ?
#
loop_
_entity_poly.entity_id
_entity_poly.type
_entity_poly.pdbx_seq_one_letter_code
_entity_poly.pdbx_strand_id
1 'polypeptide(L)'
;MKLPPTTIKNATDGAVDDATVQKWGKAFQLAQAYYYWAMQQNARDDLTSGVLADPRAVGNLFGTDLQQLDQARQEGGMLVAVPYRMPITQAVVTPSDLQQRMQAQGLTPQPFALAVHFQGPASRSIHFPDGHEASLGSVGPDDVADTLIWGELRSDPDLEQIWYEFGYYGCEEIRNVCRL
;
A
#
# COMPACT_ATOMS: atom_id res chain seq x y z
N MET A 1 15.07 0.98 -10.63
CA MET A 1 14.69 1.98 -9.60
C MET A 1 15.21 1.48 -8.26
N LYS A 2 16.00 2.26 -7.51
CA LYS A 2 16.48 1.84 -6.18
C LYS A 2 15.41 2.19 -5.16
N LEU A 3 14.84 1.18 -4.50
CA LEU A 3 13.87 1.39 -3.42
C LEU A 3 14.54 2.18 -2.28
N PRO A 4 13.86 3.17 -1.69
CA PRO A 4 14.37 3.84 -0.51
C PRO A 4 14.57 2.82 0.63
N PRO A 5 15.53 3.07 1.55
CA PRO A 5 15.79 2.14 2.63
C PRO A 5 14.56 2.03 3.55
N THR A 6 14.06 0.81 3.73
CA THR A 6 13.02 0.46 4.71
C THR A 6 13.61 -0.54 5.68
N THR A 7 13.41 -0.28 6.97
CA THR A 7 13.73 -1.25 8.01
C THR A 7 12.60 -2.26 8.12
N ILE A 8 12.92 -3.54 7.92
CA ILE A 8 11.96 -4.64 8.03
C ILE A 8 12.14 -5.33 9.38
N LYS A 9 11.10 -5.34 10.21
CA LYS A 9 11.09 -5.94 11.56
C LYS A 9 10.19 -7.17 11.63
N ASN A 10 10.54 -8.11 12.50
CA ASN A 10 9.70 -9.25 12.84
C ASN A 10 9.09 -9.05 14.24
N ALA A 11 7.78 -8.89 14.32
CA ALA A 11 7.01 -8.83 15.55
C ALA A 11 5.93 -9.92 15.58
N THR A 12 6.25 -11.09 15.02
CA THR A 12 5.37 -12.27 15.03
C THR A 12 5.57 -13.15 16.25
N ASP A 13 6.39 -12.71 17.22
CA ASP A 13 6.77 -13.48 18.43
C ASP A 13 7.29 -14.90 18.12
N GLY A 14 8.01 -15.04 17.00
CA GLY A 14 8.61 -16.30 16.55
C GLY A 14 7.67 -17.21 15.75
N ALA A 15 6.43 -16.79 15.47
CA ALA A 15 5.52 -17.54 14.60
C ALA A 15 6.01 -17.61 13.15
N VAL A 16 6.83 -16.65 12.72
CA VAL A 16 7.49 -16.61 11.40
C VAL A 16 8.97 -16.33 11.60
N ASP A 17 9.83 -17.00 10.83
CA ASP A 17 11.27 -16.74 10.87
C ASP A 17 11.63 -15.39 10.23
N ASP A 18 12.75 -14.81 10.66
CA ASP A 18 13.20 -13.50 10.17
C ASP A 18 13.46 -13.49 8.67
N ALA A 19 13.98 -14.58 8.09
CA ALA A 19 14.29 -14.62 6.67
C ALA A 19 13.02 -14.54 5.81
N THR A 20 11.93 -15.16 6.26
CA THR A 20 10.60 -15.08 5.66
C THR A 20 10.03 -13.67 5.79
N VAL A 21 10.14 -13.05 6.97
CA VAL A 21 9.70 -11.65 7.16
C VAL A 21 10.49 -10.67 6.29
N GLN A 22 11.80 -10.87 6.14
CA GLN A 22 12.63 -10.07 5.23
C GLN A 22 12.20 -10.22 3.77
N LYS A 23 11.76 -11.41 3.35
CA LYS A 23 11.21 -11.62 2.00
C LYS A 23 9.88 -10.89 1.81
N TRP A 24 8.97 -10.99 2.78
CA TRP A 24 7.69 -10.28 2.74
C TRP A 24 7.86 -8.76 2.65
N GLY A 25 8.72 -8.19 3.50
CA GLY A 25 8.98 -6.75 3.48
C GLY A 25 9.58 -6.27 2.14
N LYS A 26 10.51 -7.03 1.54
CA LYS A 26 11.08 -6.70 0.22
C LYS A 26 10.04 -6.82 -0.90
N ALA A 27 9.23 -7.88 -0.87
CA ALA A 27 8.16 -8.09 -1.83
C ALA A 27 7.10 -6.99 -1.75
N PHE A 28 6.81 -6.50 -0.54
CA PHE A 28 5.93 -5.35 -0.33
C PHE A 28 6.55 -4.04 -0.81
N GLN A 29 7.85 -3.81 -0.59
CA GLN A 29 8.53 -2.65 -1.20
C GLN A 29 8.42 -2.65 -2.73
N LEU A 30 8.54 -3.84 -3.36
CA LEU A 30 8.38 -3.98 -4.81
C LEU A 30 6.93 -3.70 -5.24
N ALA A 31 5.94 -4.21 -4.50
CA ALA A 31 4.53 -3.91 -4.71
C ALA A 31 4.26 -2.40 -4.67
N GLN A 32 4.78 -1.70 -3.65
CA GLN A 32 4.67 -0.25 -3.53
C GLN A 32 5.34 0.50 -4.69
N ALA A 33 6.50 0.07 -5.16
CA ALA A 33 7.14 0.70 -6.32
C ALA A 33 6.33 0.52 -7.61
N TYR A 34 5.74 -0.66 -7.82
CA TYR A 34 4.86 -0.88 -8.97
C TYR A 34 3.57 -0.06 -8.85
N TYR A 35 2.96 0.02 -7.66
CA TYR A 35 1.82 0.90 -7.38
C TYR A 35 2.15 2.37 -7.72
N TYR A 36 3.28 2.91 -7.24
CA TYR A 36 3.65 4.30 -7.53
C TYR A 36 3.97 4.53 -9.01
N TRP A 37 4.58 3.55 -9.67
CA TRP A 37 4.75 3.59 -11.12
C TRP A 37 3.41 3.66 -11.84
N ALA A 38 2.45 2.80 -11.49
CA ALA A 38 1.12 2.79 -12.10
C ALA A 38 0.40 4.13 -11.90
N MET A 39 0.47 4.71 -10.69
CA MET A 39 -0.05 6.04 -10.40
C MET A 39 0.56 7.12 -11.29
N GLN A 40 1.90 7.13 -11.44
CA GLN A 40 2.61 8.10 -12.28
C GLN A 40 2.32 7.93 -13.78
N GLN A 41 2.09 6.70 -14.24
CA GLN A 41 1.72 6.42 -15.62
C GLN A 41 0.22 6.61 -15.90
N ASN A 42 -0.56 7.02 -14.90
CA ASN A 42 -2.03 7.07 -14.98
C ASN A 42 -2.63 5.72 -15.41
N ALA A 43 -1.96 4.63 -15.01
CA ALA A 43 -2.23 3.27 -15.44
C ALA A 43 -3.29 2.62 -14.52
N ARG A 44 -4.51 3.15 -14.61
CA ARG A 44 -5.66 2.70 -13.81
C ARG A 44 -5.90 1.19 -13.92
N ASP A 45 -5.74 0.65 -15.14
CA ASP A 45 -6.01 -0.76 -15.41
C ASP A 45 -5.02 -1.68 -14.68
N ASP A 46 -3.74 -1.29 -14.57
CA ASP A 46 -2.72 -2.01 -13.80
C ASP A 46 -3.09 -2.14 -12.31
N LEU A 47 -3.68 -1.10 -11.71
CA LEU A 47 -4.16 -1.14 -10.31
C LEU A 47 -5.38 -2.06 -10.12
N THR A 48 -6.15 -2.31 -11.19
CA THR A 48 -7.35 -3.15 -11.17
C THR A 48 -7.16 -4.53 -11.80
N SER A 49 -5.96 -4.81 -12.31
CA SER A 49 -5.61 -6.02 -13.08
C SER A 49 -5.67 -7.31 -12.27
N GLY A 50 -5.56 -7.21 -10.94
CA GLY A 50 -5.37 -8.36 -10.06
C GLY A 50 -3.92 -8.80 -9.92
N VAL A 51 -2.95 -7.99 -10.35
CA VAL A 51 -1.51 -8.25 -10.11
C VAL A 51 -1.12 -7.88 -8.68
N LEU A 52 -1.52 -6.69 -8.21
CA LEU A 52 -1.17 -6.20 -6.87
C LEU A 52 -2.11 -6.68 -5.76
N ALA A 53 -3.38 -6.89 -6.08
CA ALA A 53 -4.42 -7.03 -5.07
C ALA A 53 -5.55 -7.96 -5.49
N ASP A 54 -6.22 -8.51 -4.48
CA ASP A 54 -7.50 -9.20 -4.66
C ASP A 54 -8.53 -8.26 -5.29
N PRO A 55 -9.23 -8.67 -6.36
CA PRO A 55 -10.28 -7.87 -6.97
C PRO A 55 -11.34 -7.38 -5.97
N ARG A 56 -11.60 -8.15 -4.90
CA ARG A 56 -12.53 -7.78 -3.82
C ARG A 56 -11.97 -6.67 -2.92
N ALA A 57 -10.65 -6.53 -2.85
CA ALA A 57 -9.95 -5.56 -2.01
C ALA A 57 -9.61 -4.26 -2.75
N VAL A 58 -9.70 -4.22 -4.09
CA VAL A 58 -9.36 -3.04 -4.91
C VAL A 58 -10.05 -1.76 -4.43
N GLY A 59 -11.33 -1.81 -4.10
CA GLY A 59 -12.06 -0.64 -3.58
C GLY A 59 -11.57 -0.19 -2.21
N ASN A 60 -11.15 -1.13 -1.36
CA ASN A 60 -10.55 -0.83 -0.06
C ASN A 60 -9.16 -0.22 -0.23
N LEU A 61 -8.29 -0.84 -1.04
CA LEU A 61 -6.88 -0.46 -1.23
C LEU A 61 -6.69 0.81 -2.07
N PHE A 62 -7.38 0.91 -3.20
CA PHE A 62 -7.09 1.92 -4.24
C PHE A 62 -8.29 2.82 -4.54
N GLY A 63 -9.39 2.75 -3.78
CA GLY A 63 -10.64 3.45 -4.12
C GLY A 63 -10.47 4.95 -4.38
N THR A 64 -9.78 5.66 -3.48
CA THR A 64 -9.48 7.10 -3.63
C THR A 64 -8.53 7.37 -4.79
N ASP A 65 -7.56 6.48 -5.02
CA ASP A 65 -6.59 6.62 -6.10
C ASP A 65 -7.24 6.49 -7.47
N LEU A 66 -8.11 5.49 -7.63
CA LEU A 66 -8.87 5.26 -8.86
C LEU A 66 -9.80 6.45 -9.16
N GLN A 67 -10.44 7.01 -8.14
CA GLN A 67 -11.25 8.23 -8.30
C GLN A 67 -10.41 9.42 -8.79
N GLN A 68 -9.21 9.61 -8.26
CA GLN A 68 -8.32 10.71 -8.67
C GLN A 68 -7.74 10.50 -10.08
N LEU A 69 -7.43 9.26 -10.45
CA LEU A 69 -7.04 8.91 -11.82
C LEU A 69 -8.18 9.17 -12.82
N ASP A 70 -9.41 8.77 -12.45
CA ASP A 70 -10.60 9.02 -13.26
C ASP A 70 -10.86 10.53 -13.40
N GLN A 71 -10.71 11.30 -12.32
CA GLN A 71 -10.82 12.76 -12.32
C GLN A 71 -9.77 13.41 -13.24
N ALA A 72 -8.49 13.08 -13.07
CA ALA A 72 -7.41 13.64 -13.89
C ALA A 72 -7.66 13.40 -15.38
N ARG A 73 -8.10 12.19 -15.74
CA ARG A 73 -8.45 11.83 -17.12
C ARG A 73 -9.65 12.63 -17.64
N GLN A 74 -10.71 12.79 -16.83
CA GLN A 74 -11.90 13.56 -17.23
C GLN A 74 -11.59 15.04 -17.45
N GLU A 75 -10.68 15.61 -16.67
CA GLU A 75 -10.24 17.00 -16.78
C GLU A 75 -9.16 17.20 -17.88
N GLY A 76 -8.70 16.11 -18.51
CA GLY A 76 -7.68 16.18 -19.56
C GLY A 76 -6.26 16.42 -19.04
N GLY A 77 -6.01 16.13 -17.76
CA GLY A 77 -4.72 16.22 -17.12
C GLY A 77 -4.12 14.85 -16.77
N MET A 78 -2.98 14.89 -16.07
CA MET A 78 -2.31 13.70 -15.54
C MET A 78 -2.12 13.84 -14.03
N LEU A 79 -2.40 12.77 -13.30
CA LEU A 79 -2.09 12.71 -11.89
C LEU A 79 -0.55 12.66 -11.70
N VAL A 80 -0.06 13.52 -10.82
CA VAL A 80 1.32 13.51 -10.34
C VAL A 80 1.28 13.39 -8.83
N ALA A 81 2.10 12.50 -8.29
CA ALA A 81 2.17 12.23 -6.86
C ALA A 81 3.61 12.24 -6.38
N VAL A 82 3.85 12.98 -5.28
CA VAL A 82 5.02 12.80 -4.43
C VAL A 82 4.60 11.80 -3.34
N PRO A 83 5.12 10.56 -3.35
CA PRO A 83 4.67 9.53 -2.43
C PRO A 83 5.21 9.75 -1.01
N TYR A 84 4.52 9.18 -0.03
CA TYR A 84 5.08 9.00 1.30
C TYR A 84 6.37 8.18 1.26
N ARG A 85 7.26 8.45 2.21
CA ARG A 85 8.38 7.55 2.50
C ARG A 85 7.89 6.41 3.39
N MET A 86 8.54 5.26 3.28
CA MET A 86 8.24 4.08 4.06
C MET A 86 9.49 3.65 4.85
N PRO A 87 9.83 4.30 5.97
CA PRO A 87 11.03 3.98 6.72
C PRO A 87 10.97 2.66 7.48
N ILE A 88 9.77 2.18 7.86
CA ILE A 88 9.59 0.96 8.66
C ILE A 88 8.42 0.13 8.13
N THR A 89 8.64 -1.18 8.05
CA THR A 89 7.58 -2.19 7.96
C THR A 89 7.85 -3.30 8.97
N GLN A 90 6.80 -3.84 9.58
CA GLN A 90 6.86 -4.83 10.64
C GLN A 90 5.84 -5.93 10.38
N ALA A 91 6.29 -7.19 10.29
CA ALA A 91 5.37 -8.32 10.24
C ALA A 91 4.77 -8.56 11.63
N VAL A 92 3.45 -8.69 11.69
CA VAL A 92 2.67 -8.87 12.93
C VAL A 92 1.70 -10.03 12.77
N VAL A 93 1.29 -10.62 13.89
CA VAL A 93 0.18 -11.58 13.92
C VAL A 93 -1.14 -10.82 13.82
N THR A 94 -2.04 -11.27 12.95
CA THR A 94 -3.42 -10.76 12.87
C THR A 94 -4.30 -11.51 13.88
N PRO A 95 -4.82 -10.85 14.92
CA PRO A 95 -5.70 -11.51 15.89
C PRO A 95 -6.97 -12.08 15.28
N SER A 96 -7.55 -13.11 15.89
CA SER A 96 -8.71 -13.83 15.33
C SER A 96 -9.98 -12.97 15.21
N ASP A 97 -10.21 -12.05 16.14
CA ASP A 97 -11.29 -11.06 16.08
C ASP A 97 -11.13 -10.11 14.90
N LEU A 98 -9.89 -9.72 14.60
CA LEU A 98 -9.58 -8.89 13.43
C LEU A 98 -9.78 -9.67 12.12
N GLN A 99 -9.38 -10.95 12.07
CA GLN A 99 -9.66 -11.82 10.93
C GLN A 99 -11.17 -12.01 10.69
N GLN A 100 -11.95 -12.18 11.75
CA GLN A 100 -13.43 -12.28 11.64
C GLN A 100 -14.05 -10.99 11.09
N ARG A 101 -13.54 -9.82 11.51
CA ARG A 101 -13.97 -8.52 10.95
C ARG A 101 -13.67 -8.41 9.46
N MET A 102 -12.46 -8.79 9.02
CA MET A 102 -12.09 -8.80 7.61
C MET A 102 -13.06 -9.68 6.80
N GLN A 103 -13.33 -10.89 7.31
CA GLN A 103 -14.27 -11.81 6.67
C GLN A 103 -15.69 -11.24 6.61
N ALA A 104 -16.16 -10.59 7.67
CA ALA A 104 -17.48 -9.95 7.70
C ALA A 104 -17.62 -8.80 6.68
N GLN A 105 -16.50 -8.17 6.29
CA GLN A 105 -16.43 -7.16 5.24
C GLN A 105 -16.27 -7.77 3.83
N GLY A 106 -16.26 -9.09 3.70
CA GLY A 106 -16.05 -9.79 2.43
C GLY A 106 -14.59 -9.81 1.96
N LEU A 107 -13.65 -9.42 2.81
CA LEU A 107 -12.21 -9.44 2.54
C LEU A 107 -11.62 -10.81 2.91
N THR A 108 -10.48 -11.15 2.31
CA THR A 108 -9.79 -12.41 2.59
C THR A 108 -8.91 -12.24 3.83
N PRO A 109 -9.22 -12.85 4.98
CA PRO A 109 -8.40 -12.73 6.17
C PRO A 109 -7.05 -13.45 6.00
N GLN A 110 -6.03 -12.97 6.69
CA GLN A 110 -4.70 -13.60 6.77
C GLN A 110 -4.21 -13.65 8.22
N PRO A 111 -3.47 -14.69 8.62
CA PRO A 111 -2.95 -14.83 9.98
C PRO A 111 -1.79 -13.86 10.28
N PHE A 112 -1.19 -13.28 9.25
CA PHE A 112 -0.11 -12.30 9.35
C PHE A 112 -0.39 -11.09 8.47
N ALA A 113 0.18 -9.97 8.85
CA ALA A 113 0.09 -8.71 8.12
C ALA A 113 1.39 -7.92 8.27
N LEU A 114 1.53 -6.87 7.47
CA LEU A 114 2.59 -5.88 7.56
C LEU A 114 2.00 -4.59 8.16
N ALA A 115 2.44 -4.22 9.35
CA ALA A 115 2.26 -2.87 9.87
C ALA A 115 3.30 -1.96 9.21
N VAL A 116 2.88 -0.84 8.65
CA VAL A 116 3.72 0.03 7.82
C VAL A 116 3.62 1.45 8.35
N HIS A 117 4.79 2.06 8.59
CA HIS A 117 4.89 3.47 8.92
C HIS A 117 5.16 4.25 7.64
N PHE A 118 4.23 5.13 7.27
CA PHE A 118 4.40 6.12 6.21
C PHE A 118 4.72 7.47 6.82
N GLN A 119 5.67 8.18 6.20
CA GLN A 119 6.11 9.49 6.65
C GLN A 119 6.17 10.48 5.48
N GLY A 120 5.64 11.68 5.71
CA GLY A 120 5.70 12.78 4.77
C GLY A 120 7.11 13.31 4.46
N PRO A 121 7.21 14.33 3.61
CA PRO A 121 6.10 14.99 2.92
C PRO A 121 5.52 14.12 1.79
N ALA A 122 4.25 14.35 1.46
CA ALA A 122 3.58 13.74 0.30
C ALA A 122 2.59 14.75 -0.31
N SER A 123 2.37 14.65 -1.62
CA SER A 123 1.45 15.54 -2.33
C SER A 123 0.85 14.88 -3.56
N ARG A 124 -0.30 15.39 -3.99
CA ARG A 124 -0.97 15.00 -5.22
C ARG A 124 -1.47 16.23 -5.97
N SER A 125 -1.30 16.22 -7.28
CA SER A 125 -1.75 17.28 -8.19
C SER A 125 -2.17 16.69 -9.53
N ILE A 126 -2.99 17.43 -10.27
CA ILE A 126 -3.27 17.18 -11.69
C ILE A 126 -2.45 18.19 -12.49
N HIS A 127 -1.62 17.69 -13.40
CA HIS A 127 -0.83 18.50 -14.33
C HIS A 127 -1.53 18.55 -15.69
N PHE A 128 -1.75 19.75 -16.21
CA PHE A 128 -2.46 19.97 -17.46
C PHE A 128 -1.52 20.25 -18.64
N PRO A 129 -1.94 19.99 -19.90
CA PRO A 129 -1.10 20.19 -21.09
C PRO A 129 -0.65 21.64 -21.32
N ASP A 130 -1.38 22.62 -20.79
CA ASP A 130 -1.04 24.05 -20.87
C ASP A 130 -0.05 24.49 -19.77
N GLY A 131 0.37 23.56 -18.90
CA GLY A 131 1.35 23.77 -17.84
C GLY A 131 0.78 24.25 -16.51
N HIS A 132 -0.54 24.42 -16.35
CA HIS A 132 -1.11 24.68 -15.03
C HIS A 132 -1.23 23.40 -14.20
N GLU A 133 -1.30 23.55 -12.88
CA GLU A 133 -1.46 22.45 -11.92
C GLU A 133 -2.65 22.72 -10.99
N ALA A 134 -3.48 21.70 -10.77
CA ALA A 134 -4.53 21.71 -9.74
C ALA A 134 -4.09 20.84 -8.56
N SER A 135 -4.03 21.41 -7.36
CA SER A 135 -3.69 20.65 -6.16
C SER A 135 -4.86 19.78 -5.72
N LEU A 136 -4.60 18.50 -5.47
CA LEU A 136 -5.54 17.57 -4.85
C LEU A 136 -5.30 17.41 -3.34
N GLY A 137 -4.21 17.98 -2.82
CA GLY A 137 -3.83 17.94 -1.41
C GLY A 137 -2.33 17.74 -1.22
N SER A 138 -1.86 18.10 -0.03
CA SER A 138 -0.49 17.87 0.41
C SER A 138 -0.43 17.73 1.92
N VAL A 139 0.56 16.99 2.40
CA VAL A 139 0.88 16.84 3.82
C VAL A 139 2.33 17.25 4.08
N GLY A 140 2.57 17.74 5.29
CA GLY A 140 3.89 18.20 5.72
C GLY A 140 4.87 17.06 6.02
N PRO A 141 6.14 17.38 6.30
CA PRO A 141 7.17 16.40 6.63
C PRO A 141 6.94 15.66 7.96
N ASP A 142 6.18 16.26 8.86
CA ASP A 142 5.84 15.69 10.17
C ASP A 142 4.58 14.81 10.15
N ASP A 143 3.91 14.73 9.00
CA ASP A 143 2.73 13.89 8.82
C ASP A 143 3.12 12.41 8.77
N VAL A 144 2.34 11.59 9.48
CA VAL A 144 2.55 10.15 9.61
C VAL A 144 1.25 9.41 9.42
N ALA A 145 1.32 8.28 8.74
CA ALA A 145 0.22 7.35 8.59
C ALA A 145 0.70 5.94 8.89
N ASP A 146 0.06 5.29 9.86
CA ASP A 146 0.31 3.90 10.18
C ASP A 146 -0.79 3.03 9.60
N THR A 147 -0.41 2.02 8.84
CA THR A 147 -1.34 1.15 8.11
C THR A 147 -1.03 -0.31 8.37
N LEU A 148 -2.05 -1.11 8.63
CA LEU A 148 -1.96 -2.57 8.61
C LEU A 148 -2.39 -3.08 7.23
N ILE A 149 -1.48 -3.70 6.49
CA ILE A 149 -1.72 -4.26 5.15
C ILE A 149 -1.53 -5.76 5.23
N TRP A 150 -2.54 -6.54 4.86
CA TRP A 150 -2.45 -8.00 4.89
C TRP A 150 -2.52 -8.57 3.48
N GLY A 151 -1.89 -9.73 3.30
CA GLY A 151 -1.56 -10.22 1.99
C GLY A 151 -0.85 -11.57 2.07
N GLU A 152 -0.36 -12.01 0.92
CA GLU A 152 0.50 -13.18 0.82
C GLU A 152 1.61 -12.95 -0.19
N LEU A 153 2.70 -13.69 -0.05
CA LEU A 153 3.76 -13.69 -1.04
C LEU A 153 3.29 -14.49 -2.27
N ARG A 154 3.26 -13.85 -3.44
CA ARG A 154 2.97 -14.50 -4.72
C ARG A 154 4.15 -14.41 -5.66
N SER A 155 4.28 -15.43 -6.51
CA SER A 155 5.17 -15.38 -7.66
C SER A 155 4.39 -14.86 -8.86
N ASP A 156 4.92 -13.81 -9.47
CA ASP A 156 4.47 -13.20 -10.71
C ASP A 156 5.56 -13.36 -11.78
N PRO A 157 5.21 -13.69 -13.03
CA PRO A 157 6.20 -13.91 -14.08
C PRO A 157 7.03 -12.65 -14.44
N ASP A 158 6.47 -11.46 -14.24
CA ASP A 158 7.09 -10.20 -14.63
C ASP A 158 7.68 -9.45 -13.43
N LEU A 159 7.07 -9.59 -12.25
CA LEU A 159 7.46 -8.91 -11.02
C LEU A 159 8.17 -9.80 -10.00
N GLU A 160 8.48 -11.05 -10.34
CA GLU A 160 9.08 -12.04 -9.44
C GLU A 160 8.24 -12.26 -8.17
N GLN A 161 8.80 -12.10 -6.97
CA GLN A 161 8.06 -12.26 -5.71
C GLN A 161 7.45 -10.93 -5.28
N ILE A 162 6.13 -10.85 -5.30
CA ILE A 162 5.36 -9.68 -4.89
C ILE A 162 4.50 -9.98 -3.66
N TRP A 163 4.28 -8.96 -2.83
CA TRP A 163 3.28 -9.03 -1.79
C TRP A 163 1.92 -8.71 -2.41
N TYR A 164 1.08 -9.73 -2.51
CA TYR A 164 -0.26 -9.62 -3.04
C TYR A 164 -1.24 -9.26 -1.93
N GLU A 165 -1.95 -8.15 -2.08
CA GLU A 165 -2.71 -7.53 -1.00
C GLU A 165 -4.18 -7.98 -0.98
N PHE A 166 -4.68 -8.28 0.21
CA PHE A 166 -6.08 -8.63 0.47
C PHE A 166 -6.86 -7.52 1.17
N GLY A 167 -6.21 -6.42 1.52
CA GLY A 167 -6.82 -5.22 2.09
C GLY A 167 -5.90 -4.49 3.06
N TYR A 168 -6.41 -3.37 3.59
CA TYR A 168 -5.77 -2.60 4.65
C TYR A 168 -6.74 -2.02 5.68
N TYR A 169 -6.20 -1.72 6.86
CA TYR A 169 -6.81 -0.85 7.87
C TYR A 169 -5.84 0.24 8.32
N GLY A 170 -6.36 1.42 8.62
CA GLY A 170 -5.61 2.43 9.38
C GLY A 170 -5.35 1.93 10.81
N CYS A 171 -4.17 2.16 11.34
CA CYS A 171 -3.78 1.67 12.65
C CYS A 171 -4.45 2.39 13.82
N GLU A 172 -5.16 3.50 13.59
CA GLU A 172 -5.85 4.25 14.65
C GLU A 172 -6.87 3.39 15.42
N GLU A 173 -7.56 2.49 14.71
CA GLU A 173 -8.60 1.61 15.28
C GLU A 173 -8.04 0.28 15.81
N ILE A 174 -6.78 -0.03 15.53
CA ILE A 174 -6.13 -1.33 15.82
C ILE A 174 -4.69 -1.15 16.36
N ARG A 175 -4.46 -0.09 17.14
CA ARG A 175 -3.13 0.30 17.65
C ARG A 175 -2.38 -0.82 18.35
N ASN A 176 -3.12 -1.71 19.03
CA ASN A 176 -2.57 -2.86 19.74
C ASN A 176 -1.89 -3.89 18.81
N VAL A 177 -2.28 -3.92 17.52
CA VAL A 177 -1.71 -4.81 16.50
C VAL A 177 -0.51 -4.17 15.83
N CYS A 178 -0.59 -2.88 15.47
CA CYS A 178 0.46 -2.25 14.67
C CYS A 178 1.77 -2.00 15.42
N ARG A 179 1.72 -1.53 16.69
CA ARG A 179 2.89 -1.30 17.59
C ARG A 179 4.21 -0.97 16.87
N LEU A 180 4.21 0.09 16.05
CA LEU A 180 5.36 0.54 15.24
C LEU A 180 6.37 1.38 16.03
#